data_AF-A0A7C7KSB6-F1
#
_entry.id   AF-A0A7C7KSB6-F1
#
_cell.length_a   1.000
_cell.length_b   1.000
_cell.length_c   1.000
_cell.angle_alpha   90.00
_cell.angle_beta   90.00
_cell.angle_gamma   90.00
#
_symmetry.space_group_name_H-M   'P 1'
#
loop_
_entity.id
_entity.type
_entity.pdbx_description
1 polymer ?
#
loop_
_entity_poly.entity_id
_entity_poly.type
_entity_poly.pdbx_seq_one_letter_code
_entity_poly.pdbx_strand_id
1 'polypeptide(L)'
;SKVVDVINELKEFGCKVDVYDPVADKEEVKKEYNIDLLDKVDFKNYDAIILAVAHDEFKKLEPQIKKAKEENKSLVIYDVKGLLDKSLVDARL
;
A
#
# COMPACT_ATOMS: atom_id res chain seq x y z
N SER A 1 1.18 16.09 0.95
CA SER A 1 0.59 15.07 1.84
C SER A 1 1.71 14.17 2.35
N LYS A 2 1.70 13.76 3.63
CA LYS A 2 2.76 12.88 4.19
C LYS A 2 2.93 11.55 3.45
N VAL A 3 1.86 11.04 2.84
CA VAL A 3 1.90 9.81 2.04
C VAL A 3 2.70 10.00 0.76
N VAL A 4 2.58 11.18 0.14
CA VAL A 4 3.31 11.52 -1.09
C VAL A 4 4.81 11.61 -0.82
N ASP A 5 5.19 12.15 0.34
CA ASP A 5 6.59 12.21 0.76
C ASP A 5 7.19 10.78 0.86
N VAL A 6 6.47 9.85 1.49
CA VAL A 6 6.87 8.43 1.57
C VAL A 6 7.01 7.79 0.17
N ILE A 7 6.05 8.05 -0.73
CA ILE A 7 6.10 7.51 -2.11
C ILE A 7 7.34 8.04 -2.85
N ASN A 8 7.64 9.33 -2.72
CA ASN A 8 8.77 9.96 -3.37
C ASN A 8 10.09 9.43 -2.83
N GLU A 9 10.25 9.35 -1.50
CA GLU A 9 11.45 8.79 -0.87
C GLU A 9 11.70 7.35 -1.36
N LEU A 10 10.68 6.48 -1.36
CA LEU A 10 10.81 5.12 -1.87
C LEU A 10 11.30 5.08 -3.33
N LYS A 11 10.75 5.95 -4.19
CA LYS A 11 11.20 6.07 -5.58
C LYS A 11 12.64 6.58 -5.68
N GLU A 12 13.04 7.54 -4.83
CA GLU A 12 14.41 8.04 -4.77
C GLU A 12 15.41 6.97 -4.31
N PHE A 13 15.00 6.05 -3.44
CA PHE A 13 15.78 4.86 -3.08
C PHE A 13 15.80 3.77 -4.17
N GLY A 14 15.13 3.99 -5.31
CA GLY A 14 15.11 3.09 -6.45
C GLY A 14 13.99 2.04 -6.41
N CYS A 15 13.03 2.14 -5.48
CA CYS A 15 11.88 1.24 -5.44
C CYS A 15 10.91 1.54 -6.59
N LYS A 16 10.32 0.48 -7.15
CA LYS A 16 9.14 0.60 -8.01
C LYS A 16 7.92 0.67 -7.11
N VAL A 17 7.17 1.76 -7.22
CA VAL A 17 6.05 2.04 -6.32
C VAL A 17 4.78 2.18 -7.14
N ASP A 18 3.86 1.24 -6.91
CA ASP A 18 2.48 1.36 -7.35
C ASP A 18 1.63 1.89 -6.20
N VAL A 19 0.64 2.72 -6.53
CA VAL A 19 -0.22 3.39 -5.54
C VAL A 19 -1.67 3.01 -5.81
N TYR A 20 -2.37 2.59 -4.76
CA TYR A 20 -3.78 2.25 -4.82
C TYR A 20 -4.51 2.93 -3.66
N ASP A 21 -5.55 3.69 -3.99
CA ASP A 21 -6.49 4.23 -3.02
C ASP A 21 -7.89 4.25 -3.65
N PRO A 22 -8.85 3.47 -3.13
CA PRO A 22 -10.21 3.41 -3.69
C PRO A 22 -11.07 4.64 -3.35
N VAL A 23 -10.63 5.49 -2.42
CA VAL A 23 -11.38 6.65 -1.94
C VAL A 23 -10.89 7.94 -2.60
N ALA A 24 -9.63 7.98 -3.04
CA ALA A 24 -9.04 9.16 -3.66
C ALA A 24 -9.51 9.35 -5.12
N ASP A 25 -9.69 10.61 -5.51
CA ASP A 25 -9.96 10.97 -6.91
C ASP A 25 -8.68 10.84 -7.75
N LYS A 26 -8.75 10.03 -8.81
CA LYS A 26 -7.58 9.74 -9.65
C LYS A 26 -7.10 10.94 -10.44
N GLU A 27 -8.03 11.76 -10.95
CA GLU A 27 -7.69 12.93 -11.77
C GLU A 27 -7.03 14.01 -10.90
N GLU A 28 -7.56 14.23 -9.69
CA GLU A 28 -6.99 15.15 -8.72
C GLU A 28 -5.59 14.69 -8.27
N VAL A 29 -5.44 13.42 -7.88
CA VAL A 29 -4.13 12.88 -7.46
C VAL A 29 -3.08 12.96 -8.56
N LYS A 30 -3.47 12.68 -9.82
CA LYS A 30 -2.57 12.82 -10.97
C LYS A 30 -2.21 14.27 -11.22
N LYS A 31 -3.17 15.19 -11.16
CA LYS A 31 -2.94 16.62 -11.41
C LYS A 31 -2.07 17.26 -10.33
N GLU A 32 -2.29 16.93 -9.06
CA GLU A 32 -1.59 17.54 -7.93
C GLU A 32 -0.20 16.92 -7.69
N TYR A 33 -0.10 15.60 -7.78
CA TYR A 33 1.10 14.86 -7.33
C TYR A 33 1.80 14.10 -8.47
N ASN A 34 1.25 14.11 -9.68
CA ASN A 34 1.74 13.32 -10.83
C ASN A 34 1.84 11.82 -10.51
N ILE A 35 0.95 11.31 -9.65
CA ILE A 35 0.87 9.90 -9.27
C ILE A 35 -0.30 9.25 -10.01
N ASP A 36 -0.04 8.11 -10.65
CA ASP A 36 -1.08 7.27 -11.23
C ASP A 36 -1.59 6.29 -10.19
N LEU A 37 -2.91 6.32 -9.94
CA LEU A 37 -3.57 5.38 -9.03
C LEU A 37 -4.05 4.14 -9.79
N LEU A 38 -3.71 2.96 -9.29
CA LEU A 38 -4.25 1.69 -9.79
C LEU A 38 -5.77 1.62 -9.62
N ASP A 39 -6.47 0.98 -10.55
CA ASP A 39 -7.91 0.66 -10.40
C ASP A 39 -8.14 -0.55 -9.49
N LYS A 40 -7.21 -1.49 -9.54
CA LYS A 40 -7.23 -2.74 -8.80
C LYS A 40 -5.79 -3.11 -8.45
N VAL A 41 -5.61 -3.77 -7.32
CA VAL A 41 -4.32 -4.30 -6.89
C VAL A 41 -4.29 -5.81 -7.11
N ASP A 42 -3.19 -6.31 -7.67
CA ASP A 42 -2.83 -7.73 -7.67
C ASP A 42 -1.56 -7.87 -6.84
N PHE A 43 -1.67 -8.43 -5.63
CA PHE A 43 -0.57 -8.47 -4.67
C PHE A 43 0.58 -9.43 -5.05
N LYS A 44 0.56 -10.01 -6.25
CA LYS A 44 1.66 -10.82 -6.77
C LYS A 44 2.87 -9.95 -7.11
N ASN A 45 4.06 -10.51 -6.92
CA ASN A 45 5.34 -9.90 -7.29
C ASN A 45 5.69 -8.60 -6.56
N TYR A 46 5.11 -8.35 -5.39
CA TYR A 46 5.57 -7.29 -4.50
C TYR A 46 6.52 -7.85 -3.44
N ASP A 47 7.54 -7.05 -3.11
CA ASP A 47 8.45 -7.30 -1.99
C ASP A 47 7.92 -6.66 -0.69
N ALA A 48 7.11 -5.61 -0.80
CA ALA A 48 6.51 -4.93 0.34
C ALA A 48 5.11 -4.37 0.02
N ILE A 49 4.24 -4.37 1.03
CA ILE A 49 2.95 -3.67 1.06
C ILE A 49 2.98 -2.69 2.22
N ILE A 50 2.75 -1.41 1.93
CA ILE A 50 2.71 -0.34 2.93
C ILE A 50 1.30 0.22 2.99
N LEU A 51 0.62 0.05 4.12
CA LEU A 51 -0.66 0.66 4.38
C LEU A 51 -0.46 2.03 5.03
N ALA A 52 -0.48 3.08 4.20
CA ALA A 52 -0.13 4.44 4.63
C ALA A 52 -1.30 5.21 5.29
N VAL A 53 -2.55 4.81 5.02
CA VAL A 53 -3.77 5.44 5.55
C VAL A 53 -4.79 4.39 5.99
N ALA A 54 -5.73 4.78 6.85
CA ALA A 54 -6.69 3.88 7.49
C ALA A 54 -8.11 3.98 6.90
N HIS A 55 -8.26 3.92 5.58
CA HIS A 55 -9.59 3.82 4.97
C HIS A 55 -10.18 2.42 5.23
N ASP A 56 -11.42 2.34 5.70
CA ASP A 56 -12.08 1.08 6.05
C ASP A 56 -12.21 0.13 4.84
N GLU A 57 -12.20 0.68 3.63
CA GLU A 57 -12.15 -0.04 2.35
C GLU A 57 -10.99 -1.04 2.29
N PHE A 58 -9.85 -0.73 2.93
CA PHE A 58 -8.68 -1.61 2.91
C PHE A 58 -8.87 -2.88 3.75
N LYS A 59 -9.79 -2.91 4.73
CA LYS A 59 -10.13 -4.15 5.45
C LYS A 59 -10.66 -5.24 4.49
N LYS A 60 -11.29 -4.84 3.39
CA LYS A 60 -11.78 -5.78 2.36
C LYS A 60 -10.64 -6.46 1.59
N LEU A 61 -9.42 -5.92 1.65
CA LEU A 61 -8.23 -6.49 1.01
C LEU A 61 -7.47 -7.45 1.93
N GLU A 62 -7.78 -7.50 3.22
CA GLU A 62 -7.06 -8.33 4.20
C GLU A 62 -6.94 -9.81 3.78
N PRO A 63 -7.99 -10.49 3.27
CA PRO A 63 -7.85 -11.86 2.79
C PRO A 63 -6.85 -12.02 1.63
N GLN A 64 -6.77 -11.01 0.76
CA GLN A 64 -5.85 -11.02 -0.39
C GLN A 64 -4.41 -10.75 0.06
N ILE A 65 -4.22 -9.82 0.99
CA ILE A 65 -2.91 -9.53 1.62
C ILE A 65 -2.41 -10.76 2.36
N LYS A 66 -3.28 -11.43 3.14
CA LYS A 66 -2.96 -12.68 3.82
C LYS A 66 -2.53 -13.77 2.85
N LYS A 67 -3.29 -13.97 1.77
CA LYS A 67 -2.93 -14.93 0.72
C LYS A 67 -1.55 -14.60 0.11
N ALA A 68 -1.29 -13.33 -0.20
CA ALA A 68 0.01 -12.92 -0.75
C ALA A 68 1.17 -13.20 0.22
N LYS A 69 0.99 -12.96 1.52
CA LYS A 69 1.97 -13.30 2.57
C LYS A 69 2.17 -14.81 2.74
N GLU A 70 1.10 -15.59 2.52
CA GLU A 70 1.19 -17.05 2.53
C GLU A 70 1.97 -17.59 1.32
N GLU A 71 1.75 -17.02 0.14
CA GLU A 71 2.42 -17.37 -1.12
C GLU A 71 3.88 -16.88 -1.18
N ASN A 72 4.17 -15.69 -0.62
CA ASN A 72 5.50 -15.12 -0.52
C ASN A 72 5.87 -14.82 0.93
N LYS A 73 6.64 -15.71 1.55
CA LYS A 73 7.07 -15.56 2.96
C LYS A 73 8.03 -14.39 3.19
N SER A 74 8.68 -13.89 2.14
CA SER A 74 9.57 -12.74 2.21
C SER A 74 8.84 -11.40 2.02
N LEU A 75 7.55 -11.41 1.65
CA LEU A 75 6.74 -10.21 1.50
C LEU A 75 6.67 -9.46 2.82
N VAL A 76 7.04 -8.19 2.86
CA VAL A 76 6.93 -7.34 4.06
C VAL A 76 5.61 -6.58 4.07
N ILE A 77 4.90 -6.58 5.20
CA ILE A 77 3.68 -5.81 5.40
C ILE A 77 3.92 -4.80 6.51
N TYR A 78 3.85 -3.52 6.16
CA TYR A 78 3.99 -2.41 7.09
C TYR A 78 2.68 -1.63 7.20
N ASP A 79 2.11 -1.56 8.40
CA ASP A 79 0.86 -0.84 8.64
C ASP A 79 1.11 0.42 9.47
N VAL A 80 1.11 1.58 8.81
CA VAL A 80 1.41 2.88 9.44
C VAL A 80 0.32 3.29 10.44
N LYS A 81 -0.91 2.79 10.29
CA LYS A 81 -2.09 3.24 11.06
C LYS A 81 -2.72 2.17 11.93
N GLY A 82 -2.26 0.92 11.84
CA GLY A 82 -2.73 -0.20 12.65
C GLY A 82 -4.16 -0.62 12.33
N LEU A 83 -4.54 -0.57 11.04
CA LEU A 83 -5.86 -0.99 10.56
C LEU A 83 -5.99 -2.53 10.46
N LEU A 84 -4.91 -3.22 10.07
CA LEU A 84 -4.89 -4.67 9.81
C LEU A 84 -4.71 -5.49 11.10
N ASP A 85 -5.06 -6.77 11.03
CA ASP A 85 -4.80 -7.71 12.12
C ASP A 85 -3.30 -7.79 12.45
N LYS A 86 -2.97 -7.80 13.75
CA LYS A 86 -1.58 -7.81 14.23
C LYS A 86 -0.79 -9.04 13.78
N SER A 87 -1.45 -10.17 13.56
CA SER A 87 -0.82 -11.41 13.11
C SER A 87 -0.41 -11.38 11.64
N LEU A 88 -0.95 -10.43 10.86
CA LEU A 88 -0.68 -10.29 9.44
C LEU A 88 0.49 -9.34 9.14
N VAL A 89 0.78 -8.40 10.03
CA VAL A 89 1.76 -7.32 9.81
C VAL A 89 3.14 -7.67 10.39
N ASP A 90 4.21 -7.30 9.68
CA ASP A 90 5.58 -7.46 10.19
C ASP A 90 5.96 -6.31 11.13
N ALA A 91 5.47 -5.10 10.85
CA ALA A 91 5.67 -3.93 11.68
C ALA A 91 4.55 -2.91 11.51
N ARG A 92 4.42 -2.03 12.51
CA ARG A 92 3.41 -0.97 12.58
C ARG A 92 3.85 0.16 13.52
N LEU A 93 3.22 1.33 13.43
CA LEU A 93 3.39 2.45 14.38
C LEU A 93 2.31 2.47 15.46
#